data_AF-A0A961LKS7-F1
#
_entry.id   AF-A0A961LKS7-F1
#
_cell.length_a   1.000
_cell.length_b   1.000
_cell.length_c   1.000
_cell.angle_alpha   90.00
_cell.angle_beta   90.00
_cell.angle_gamma   90.00
#
_symmetry.space_group_name_H-M   'P 1'
#
loop_
_entity.id
_entity.type
_entity.pdbx_description
1 polymer ?
#
loop_
_entity_poly.entity_id
_entity_poly.type
_entity_poly.pdbx_seq_one_letter_code
_entity_poly.pdbx_strand_id
1 'polypeptide(L)'
;MRWLLVFWALPLLAFGGWYYLSYYDMNFGTIYLSRALHDAVFQLYGDILGVAPEVIPGMLLKAIMFDTVLILAIFAFRRRAAIRAWWLALQPPAPRLAERDTVLPGYRAE
;
A
#
# COMPACT_ATOMS: atom_id res chain seq x y z
N MET A 1 6.39 12.97 3.91
CA MET A 1 5.70 11.74 3.48
C MET A 1 4.81 11.16 4.56
N ARG A 2 5.28 11.01 5.81
CA ARG A 2 4.45 10.48 6.92
C ARG A 2 3.05 11.11 7.01
N TRP A 3 2.96 12.44 6.98
CA TRP A 3 1.68 13.15 7.07
C TRP A 3 0.74 12.83 5.90
N LEU A 4 1.24 12.74 4.67
CA LEU A 4 0.42 12.38 3.51
C LEU A 4 -0.19 10.99 3.67
N LEU A 5 0.60 10.02 4.13
CA LEU A 5 0.12 8.66 4.39
C LEU A 5 -0.88 8.62 5.55
N VAL A 6 -0.65 9.37 6.62
CA VAL A 6 -1.57 9.44 7.77
C VAL A 6 -2.90 10.06 7.35
N PHE A 7 -2.89 11.22 6.70
CA PHE A 7 -4.12 11.88 6.26
C PHE A 7 -4.87 11.10 5.17
N TRP A 8 -4.17 10.26 4.40
CA TRP A 8 -4.81 9.36 3.44
C TRP A 8 -5.38 8.09 4.09
N ALA A 9 -4.60 7.40 4.93
CA ALA A 9 -4.99 6.12 5.52
C ALA A 9 -6.02 6.29 6.66
N LEU A 10 -5.97 7.39 7.40
CA LEU A 10 -6.87 7.64 8.53
C LEU A 10 -8.36 7.63 8.15
N PRO A 11 -8.83 8.39 7.15
CA PRO A 11 -10.24 8.33 6.75
C PRO A 11 -10.61 6.97 6.17
N LEU A 12 -9.70 6.29 5.47
CA LEU A 12 -9.93 4.94 4.94
C LEU A 12 -10.09 3.90 6.05
N LEU A 13 -9.27 3.97 7.10
CA LEU A 13 -9.36 3.08 8.25
C LEU A 13 -10.58 3.37 9.10
N ALA A 14 -10.94 4.64 9.27
CA ALA A 14 -12.14 5.04 9.99
C ALA A 14 -13.40 4.51 9.27
N PHE A 15 -13.51 4.78 7.96
CA PHE A 15 -14.63 4.29 7.14
C PHE A 15 -14.62 2.77 7.03
N GLY A 16 -13.48 2.16 6.69
CA GLY A 16 -13.34 0.71 6.53
C GLY A 16 -13.58 -0.06 7.83
N GLY A 17 -13.14 0.50 8.96
CA GLY A 17 -13.42 -0.04 10.29
C GLY A 17 -14.91 0.00 10.59
N TRP A 18 -15.55 1.17 10.42
CA TRP A 18 -17.01 1.29 10.57
C TRP A 18 -17.77 0.34 9.63
N TYR A 19 -17.40 0.28 8.35
CA TYR A 19 -17.99 -0.61 7.35
C TYR A 19 -17.89 -2.07 7.78
N TYR A 20 -16.69 -2.51 8.19
CA TYR A 20 -16.45 -3.88 8.63
C TYR A 20 -17.27 -4.21 9.88
N LEU A 21 -17.18 -3.39 10.94
CA LEU A 21 -17.91 -3.64 12.17
C LEU A 21 -19.42 -3.69 11.95
N SER A 22 -19.97 -2.73 11.21
CA SER A 22 -21.41 -2.64 10.95
C SER A 22 -21.92 -3.73 10.01
N TYR A 23 -21.11 -4.15 9.03
CA TYR A 23 -21.44 -5.26 8.15
C TYR A 23 -21.55 -6.61 8.89
N TYR A 24 -20.71 -6.82 9.92
CA TYR A 24 -20.78 -8.01 10.79
C TYR A 24 -21.71 -7.83 12.02
N ASP A 25 -22.49 -6.73 12.06
CA ASP A 25 -23.39 -6.38 13.16
C ASP A 25 -22.70 -6.35 14.54
N MET A 26 -21.42 -5.94 14.58
CA MET A 26 -20.67 -5.69 15.80
C MET A 26 -21.09 -4.35 16.41
N ASN A 27 -22.33 -4.29 16.87
CA ASN A 27 -22.99 -3.03 17.22
C ASN A 27 -22.68 -2.55 18.65
N PHE A 28 -22.21 -3.42 19.53
CA PHE A 28 -21.91 -3.13 20.95
C PHE A 28 -23.06 -2.42 21.70
N GLY A 29 -24.31 -2.62 21.26
CA GLY A 29 -25.49 -1.90 21.80
C GLY A 29 -25.70 -0.49 21.25
N THR A 30 -24.94 -0.08 20.24
CA THR A 30 -25.06 1.22 19.56
C THR A 30 -25.74 1.09 18.20
N ILE A 31 -26.58 2.06 17.84
CA ILE A 31 -27.27 2.07 16.52
C ILE A 31 -26.26 2.33 15.38
N TYR A 32 -25.19 3.09 15.66
CA TYR A 32 -24.22 3.52 14.66
C TYR A 32 -23.46 2.38 13.99
N LEU A 33 -23.29 1.26 14.68
CA LEU A 33 -22.62 0.07 14.19
C LEU A 33 -23.61 -1.06 13.87
N SER A 34 -24.90 -0.75 13.80
CA SER A 34 -25.92 -1.72 13.41
C SER A 34 -25.92 -1.95 11.90
N ARG A 35 -26.29 -3.16 11.50
CA ARG A 35 -26.51 -3.48 10.09
C ARG A 35 -27.65 -2.67 9.46
N ALA A 36 -28.70 -2.37 10.23
CA ALA A 36 -29.82 -1.56 9.74
C ALA A 36 -29.38 -0.15 9.32
N LEU A 37 -28.52 0.51 10.11
CA LEU A 37 -27.98 1.82 9.74
C LEU A 37 -27.03 1.71 8.54
N HIS A 38 -26.19 0.67 8.51
CA HIS A 38 -25.30 0.40 7.38
C HIS A 38 -26.08 0.37 6.07
N ASP A 39 -27.10 -0.48 6.00
CA ASP A 39 -27.92 -0.65 4.81
C ASP A 39 -28.67 0.64 4.45
N ALA A 40 -29.21 1.36 5.43
CA ALA A 40 -29.88 2.64 5.21
C ALA A 40 -28.93 3.72 4.63
N VAL A 41 -27.68 3.77 5.10
CA VAL A 41 -26.66 4.69 4.58
C VAL A 41 -26.29 4.33 3.14
N PHE A 42 -26.07 3.05 2.84
CA PHE A 42 -25.77 2.62 1.48
C PHE A 42 -26.93 2.85 0.52
N GLN A 43 -28.17 2.62 0.94
CA GLN A 43 -29.36 2.94 0.17
C GLN A 43 -29.44 4.44 -0.14
N LEU A 44 -29.27 5.30 0.87
CA LEU A 44 -29.27 6.75 0.70
C LEU A 44 -28.21 7.20 -0.30
N TYR A 45 -26.98 6.67 -0.20
CA TYR A 45 -25.94 7.00 -1.16
C TYR A 45 -26.22 6.44 -2.55
N GLY A 46 -26.83 5.26 -2.67
CA GLY A 46 -27.27 4.68 -3.94
C GLY A 46 -28.28 5.57 -4.63
N ASP A 47 -29.28 6.04 -3.89
CA ASP A 47 -30.31 6.96 -4.38
C ASP A 47 -29.72 8.31 -4.82
N ILE A 48 -28.77 8.87 -4.05
CA ILE A 48 -28.09 10.12 -4.40
C ILE A 48 -27.22 9.97 -5.65
N LEU A 49 -26.51 8.85 -5.77
CA LEU A 49 -25.58 8.58 -6.89
C LEU A 49 -26.32 8.03 -8.13
N GLY A 50 -27.58 7.62 -8.00
CA GLY A 50 -28.34 6.95 -9.05
C GLY A 50 -27.79 5.56 -9.39
N VAL A 51 -27.19 4.86 -8.42
CA VAL A 51 -26.60 3.53 -8.59
C VAL A 51 -27.15 2.56 -7.56
N ALA A 52 -27.05 1.26 -7.84
CA ALA A 52 -27.45 0.24 -6.88
C ALA A 52 -26.53 0.29 -5.63
N PRO A 53 -27.08 0.17 -4.41
CA PRO A 53 -26.28 0.28 -3.18
C PRO A 53 -25.18 -0.79 -3.10
N GLU A 54 -25.38 -1.96 -3.72
CA GLU A 54 -24.43 -3.07 -3.71
C GLU A 54 -23.18 -2.80 -4.56
N VAL A 55 -23.25 -1.88 -5.53
CA VAL A 55 -22.07 -1.51 -6.33
C VAL A 55 -21.16 -0.50 -5.62
N ILE A 56 -21.68 0.23 -4.62
CA ILE A 56 -20.94 1.28 -3.92
C ILE A 56 -19.67 0.73 -3.25
N PRO A 57 -19.71 -0.36 -2.46
CA PRO A 57 -18.50 -0.92 -1.86
C PRO A 57 -17.46 -1.32 -2.92
N GLY A 58 -17.90 -1.86 -4.05
CA GLY A 58 -17.03 -2.23 -5.16
C GLY A 58 -16.37 -1.03 -5.85
N MET A 59 -17.11 0.08 -6.01
CA MET A 59 -16.56 1.33 -6.54
C MET A 59 -15.54 1.94 -5.58
N LEU A 60 -15.86 1.95 -4.28
CA LEU A 60 -14.95 2.44 -3.25
C LEU A 60 -13.64 1.63 -3.22
N LEU A 61 -13.72 0.31 -3.29
CA LEU A 61 -12.54 -0.54 -3.32
C LEU A 61 -11.63 -0.22 -4.52
N LYS A 62 -12.21 -0.01 -5.70
CA LYS A 62 -11.47 0.40 -6.91
C LYS A 62 -10.79 1.76 -6.71
N ALA A 63 -11.46 2.72 -6.10
CA ALA A 63 -10.87 4.03 -5.79
C ALA A 63 -9.69 3.91 -4.82
N ILE A 64 -9.83 3.11 -3.75
CA ILE A 64 -8.76 2.86 -2.78
C ILE A 64 -7.54 2.22 -3.46
N MET A 65 -7.75 1.22 -4.31
CA MET A 65 -6.66 0.58 -5.05
C MET A 65 -5.93 1.59 -5.95
N PHE A 66 -6.67 2.41 -6.68
CA PHE A 66 -6.09 3.43 -7.55
C PHE A 66 -5.28 4.46 -6.76
N ASP A 67 -5.82 4.99 -5.67
CA ASP A 67 -5.13 5.95 -4.80
C ASP A 67 -3.87 5.35 -4.16
N THR A 68 -3.93 4.08 -3.76
CA THR A 68 -2.77 3.36 -3.22
C THR A 68 -1.65 3.30 -4.25
N VAL A 69 -1.98 2.93 -5.50
CA VAL A 69 -1.01 2.90 -6.60
C VAL A 69 -0.43 4.29 -6.85
N LEU A 70 -1.26 5.32 -6.85
CA LEU A 70 -0.84 6.70 -7.07
C LEU A 70 0.13 7.17 -5.98
N ILE A 71 -0.19 6.91 -4.71
CA ILE A 71 0.65 7.27 -3.57
C ILE A 71 1.99 6.53 -3.61
N LEU A 72 1.97 5.23 -3.93
CA LEU A 72 3.19 4.44 -4.08
C LEU A 72 4.03 4.93 -5.25
N ALA A 73 3.42 5.30 -6.38
CA ALA A 73 4.11 5.88 -7.52
C ALA A 73 4.80 7.21 -7.17
N ILE A 74 4.10 8.12 -6.48
CA ILE A 74 4.65 9.40 -6.02
C ILE A 74 5.78 9.17 -5.02
N PHE A 75 5.60 8.23 -4.09
CA PHE A 75 6.61 7.88 -3.10
C PHE A 75 7.88 7.31 -3.76
N ALA A 76 7.72 6.35 -4.68
CA ALA A 76 8.81 5.75 -5.44
C ALA A 76 9.55 6.78 -6.28
N PHE A 77 8.83 7.67 -6.96
CA PHE A 77 9.42 8.74 -7.76
C PHE A 77 10.25 9.73 -6.90
N ARG A 78 9.75 10.08 -5.71
CA ARG A 78 10.44 10.98 -4.79
C ARG A 78 11.64 10.34 -4.09
N ARG A 79 11.63 9.01 -3.90
CA ARG A 79 12.74 8.24 -3.33
C ARG A 79 13.57 7.48 -4.36
N ARG A 80 13.43 7.79 -5.66
CA ARG A 80 14.11 7.08 -6.77
C ARG A 80 15.61 6.92 -6.56
N ALA A 81 16.30 7.91 -5.98
CA ALA A 81 17.73 7.84 -5.70
C ALA A 81 18.06 6.85 -4.57
N ALA A 82 17.29 6.86 -3.49
CA ALA A 82 17.45 5.93 -2.37
C ALA A 82 17.09 4.49 -2.77
N ILE A 83 16.06 4.31 -3.60
CA ILE A 83 15.66 2.99 -4.12
C ILE A 83 16.74 2.43 -5.05
N ARG A 84 17.32 3.27 -5.93
CA ARG A 84 18.45 2.87 -6.77
C ARG A 84 19.68 2.48 -5.95
N ALA A 85 20.01 3.27 -4.92
CA ALA A 85 21.14 2.96 -4.03
C ALA A 85 20.92 1.65 -3.26
N TRP A 86 19.70 1.43 -2.74
CA TRP A 86 19.33 0.16 -2.09
C TRP A 86 19.41 -1.03 -3.06
N TRP A 87 18.93 -0.86 -4.30
CA TRP A 87 19.00 -1.90 -5.33
C TRP A 87 20.43 -2.27 -5.72
N LEU A 88 21.31 -1.26 -5.86
CA LEU A 88 22.73 -1.48 -6.13
C LEU A 88 23.45 -2.15 -4.96
N ALA A 89 23.11 -1.79 -3.72
CA ALA A 89 23.66 -2.43 -2.53
C ALA A 89 23.22 -3.91 -2.37
N LEU A 90 22.11 -4.30 -3.00
CA LEU A 90 21.64 -5.69 -3.04
C LEU A 90 22.35 -6.54 -4.09
N GLN A 91 23.12 -5.95 -5.01
CA GLN A 91 23.89 -6.74 -5.97
C GLN A 91 25.06 -7.40 -5.25
N PRO A 92 25.20 -8.74 -5.32
CA PRO A 92 26.37 -9.40 -4.78
C PRO A 92 27.61 -8.80 -5.46
N PRO A 93 28.69 -8.53 -4.70
CA PRO A 93 29.91 -8.01 -5.31
C PRO A 93 30.30 -8.95 -6.44
N ALA A 94 30.48 -8.40 -7.65
CA ALA A 94 30.94 -9.16 -8.81
C ALA A 94 32.11 -10.03 -8.36
N PRO A 95 32.17 -11.32 -8.75
CA PRO A 95 33.23 -12.21 -8.31
C PRO A 95 34.54 -11.52 -8.62
N ARG A 96 35.19 -11.03 -7.56
CA ARG A 96 36.50 -10.38 -7.69
C ARG A 96 37.33 -11.43 -8.38
N LEU A 97 38.01 -11.03 -9.44
CA LEU A 97 39.03 -11.78 -10.16
C LEU A 97 40.25 -12.06 -9.23
N ALA A 98 40.01 -12.35 -7.94
CA ALA A 98 40.95 -12.71 -6.89
C ALA A 98 41.41 -14.18 -7.02
N GLU A 99 41.23 -14.75 -8.20
CA GLU A 99 41.89 -15.98 -8.63
C GLU A 99 42.66 -15.71 -9.95
N ARG A 100 43.18 -14.48 -10.12
CA ARG A 100 44.26 -14.19 -11.09
C ARG A 100 45.63 -14.05 -10.44
N ASP A 101 45.71 -14.11 -9.11
CA ASP A 101 46.98 -14.11 -8.37
C ASP A 101 47.50 -15.53 -8.08
N THR A 102 46.79 -16.58 -8.51
CA THR A 102 47.20 -17.99 -8.35
C THR A 102 48.21 -18.46 -9.40
N VAL A 103 48.58 -17.66 -10.40
CA VAL A 103 49.52 -18.09 -11.46
C VAL A 103 50.53 -17.00 -11.83
N LEU A 104 51.59 -16.83 -11.03
CA LEU A 104 52.95 -16.55 -11.53
C LEU A 104 54.00 -17.10 -10.54
N PRO A 105 54.36 -18.40 -10.64
CA PRO A 105 55.53 -18.93 -9.96
C PRO A 105 56.79 -18.50 -10.72
N GLY A 106 57.70 -17.79 -10.04
CA GLY A 106 59.09 -17.65 -10.46
C GLY A 106 59.48 -16.31 -11.09
N TYR A 107 59.93 -15.39 -10.23
CA TYR A 107 61.06 -14.51 -10.58
C TYR A 107 61.76 -14.07 -9.29
N ARG A 108 62.72 -14.89 -8.85
CA ARG A 108 63.73 -14.45 -7.87
C ARG A 108 64.89 -13.93 -8.71
N ALA A 109 65.02 -12.62 -8.80
CA ALA A 109 66.22 -12.00 -9.34
C ALA A 109 67.36 -12.23 -8.34
N GLU A 110 68.42 -12.84 -8.86
CA GLU A 110 69.71 -13.05 -8.20
C GLU A 110 70.49 -11.73 -8.10
#